data_AF-A0A1V5C5Q4-F1
#
_entry.id   AF-A0A1V5C5Q4-F1
#
_cell.length_a   1.000
_cell.length_b   1.000
_cell.length_c   1.000
_cell.angle_alpha   90.00
_cell.angle_beta   90.00
_cell.angle_gamma   90.00
#
_symmetry.space_group_name_H-M   'P 1'
#
loop_
_entity.id
_entity.type
_entity.pdbx_description
1 polymer ?
#
loop_
_entity_poly.entity_id
_entity_poly.type
_entity_poly.pdbx_seq_one_letter_code
_entity_poly.pdbx_strand_id
1 'polypeptide(L)' 'MLLGLPSFEYFNRNTIQEACACLSSFRGGAQVFAGGTDLMVKMKHRRATPRNLINIKRIPDLDYIQYDEDEGGQE' A
#
# COMPACT_ATOMS: atom_id res chain seq x y z
N MET A 1 -20.52 -5.32 3.85
CA MET A 1 -19.67 -5.55 5.04
C MET A 1 -18.81 -6.78 4.74
N LEU A 2 -17.49 -6.65 4.63
CA LEU A 2 -16.59 -7.80 4.44
C LEU A 2 -16.54 -8.60 5.75
N LEU A 3 -17.30 -9.70 5.84
CA LEU A 3 -17.40 -10.48 7.08
C LEU A 3 -16.00 -10.86 7.58
N GLY A 4 -15.70 -10.47 8.83
CA GLY A 4 -14.48 -10.89 9.53
C GLY A 4 -13.30 -9.92 9.46
N LEU A 5 -13.37 -8.80 8.74
CA LEU A 5 -12.31 -7.77 8.77
C LEU A 5 -12.62 -6.65 9.81
N PRO A 6 -11.59 -6.01 10.41
CA PRO A 6 -11.78 -4.78 11.16
C PRO A 6 -12.34 -3.68 10.27
N SER A 7 -12.97 -2.65 10.84
CA SER A 7 -13.34 -1.46 10.07
C SER A 7 -12.09 -0.70 9.63
N PHE A 8 -12.12 -0.24 8.39
CA PHE A 8 -11.09 0.63 7.82
C PHE A 8 -11.73 1.55 6.79
N GLU A 9 -11.16 2.74 6.63
CA GLU A 9 -11.40 3.62 5.50
C GLU A 9 -10.44 3.27 4.36
N TYR A 10 -10.89 3.46 3.13
CA TYR A 10 -10.13 3.09 1.94
C TYR A 10 -9.93 4.31 1.03
N PHE A 11 -8.68 4.67 0.82
CA PHE A 11 -8.27 5.84 0.03
C PHE A 11 -7.62 5.39 -1.27
N ASN A 12 -8.18 5.82 -2.40
CA ASN A 12 -7.51 5.69 -3.69
C ASN A 12 -6.72 6.96 -3.96
N ARG A 13 -5.40 6.84 -4.14
CA ARG A 13 -4.53 7.93 -4.57
C ARG A 13 -4.01 7.65 -5.97
N ASN A 14 -3.82 8.72 -6.73
CA ASN A 14 -3.41 8.62 -8.14
C ASN A 14 -1.94 9.03 -8.34
N THR A 15 -1.29 9.55 -7.30
CA THR A 15 0.12 9.95 -7.34
C THR A 15 0.86 9.44 -6.10
N ILE A 16 2.18 9.25 -6.25
CA ILE A 16 3.06 8.87 -5.15
C ILE A 16 3.00 9.93 -4.04
N GLN A 17 3.00 11.21 -4.42
CA GLN A 17 3.00 12.35 -3.51
C GLN A 17 1.74 12.36 -2.64
N GLU A 18 0.56 12.10 -3.20
CA GLU A 18 -0.68 12.00 -2.42
C GLU A 18 -0.68 10.83 -1.44
N ALA A 19 -0.16 9.67 -1.87
CA ALA A 19 -0.05 8.49 -1.02
C ALA A 19 0.91 8.76 0.16
N CYS A 20 2.08 9.34 -0.09
CA CYS A 20 3.04 9.73 0.93
C CYS A 20 2.47 10.80 1.88
N ALA A 21 1.77 11.80 1.36
CA ALA A 21 1.12 12.83 2.17
C ALA A 21 0.08 12.22 3.12
N CYS A 22 -0.70 11.25 2.65
CA CYS A 22 -1.64 10.52 3.51
C CYS A 22 -0.94 9.71 4.59
N LEU A 23 0.10 8.94 4.25
CA LEU A 23 0.86 8.16 5.22
C LEU A 23 1.44 9.05 6.34
N SER A 24 2.00 10.21 5.96
CA SER A 24 2.53 11.19 6.91
C SER A 24 1.41 11.77 7.80
N SER A 25 0.29 12.16 7.19
CA SER A 25 -0.85 12.77 7.90
C SER A 25 -1.47 11.81 8.93
N PHE A 26 -1.54 10.51 8.62
CA PHE A 26 -2.15 9.52 9.50
C PHE A 26 -1.22 9.01 10.62
N ARG A 27 0.04 9.46 10.70
CA ARG A 27 0.99 9.17 11.81
C ARG A 27 1.03 7.69 12.23
N GLY A 28 1.09 6.78 11.25
CA GLY A 28 1.12 5.33 11.49
C GLY A 28 -0.26 4.65 11.61
N GLY A 29 -1.36 5.41 11.59
CA GLY A 29 -2.73 4.90 11.52
C GLY A 29 -3.17 4.44 10.13
N ALA A 30 -2.26 4.42 9.17
CA ALA A 30 -2.51 4.02 7.79
C ALA A 30 -1.51 2.96 7.31
N GLN A 31 -1.97 2.06 6.44
CA GLN A 31 -1.11 1.13 5.72
C GLN A 31 -1.33 1.22 4.21
N VAL A 32 -0.25 1.03 3.48
CA VAL A 32 -0.28 0.89 2.01
C VAL A 32 -0.96 -0.42 1.64
N PHE A 33 -1.83 -0.34 0.64
CA PHE A 33 -2.56 -1.47 0.07
C PHE A 33 -2.22 -1.61 -1.41
N ALA A 34 -1.55 -2.71 -1.75
CA ALA A 34 -1.25 -3.12 -3.13
C ALA A 34 -2.01 -4.41 -3.46
N GLY A 35 -1.32 -5.56 -3.55
CA GLY A 35 -1.94 -6.86 -3.85
C GLY A 35 -2.83 -7.43 -2.73
N GLY A 36 -2.70 -6.96 -1.50
CA GLY A 36 -3.54 -7.35 -0.36
C GLY A 36 -3.27 -8.74 0.24
N THR A 37 -2.48 -9.60 -0.42
CA THR A 37 -2.21 -10.99 0.01
C THR A 37 -1.73 -11.10 1.46
N ASP A 38 -0.73 -10.32 1.85
CA ASP A 38 -0.21 -10.33 3.21
C ASP A 38 -1.10 -9.54 4.19
N LEU A 39 -1.46 -8.31 3.82
CA LEU A 39 -2.20 -7.41 4.71
C LEU A 39 -3.60 -7.92 5.05
N MET A 40 -4.36 -8.44 4.07
CA MET A 40 -5.72 -8.95 4.33
C MET A 40 -5.71 -10.17 5.26
N VAL A 41 -4.72 -11.05 5.11
CA VAL A 41 -4.53 -12.21 6.02
C VAL A 41 -4.21 -11.71 7.44
N LYS A 42 -3.29 -10.75 7.58
CA LYS A 42 -2.97 -10.13 8.88
C LYS A 42 -4.19 -9.46 9.52
N MET A 43 -5.02 -8.77 8.74
CA MET A 43 -6.25 -8.12 9.22
C MET A 43 -7.32 -9.13 9.65
N LYS A 44 -7.49 -10.21 8.89
CA LYS A 44 -8.41 -11.31 9.24
C LYS A 44 -8.05 -11.92 10.60
N HIS A 45 -6.75 -12.11 10.85
CA HIS A 45 -6.23 -12.61 12.14
C HIS A 45 -5.99 -11.53 13.19
N ARG A 46 -6.42 -10.28 12.96
CA ARG A 46 -6.26 -9.14 13.89
C ARG A 46 -4.80 -8.84 14.29
N ARG A 47 -3.83 -9.29 13.49
CA ARG A 47 -2.40 -8.98 13.67
C ARG A 47 -2.04 -7.59 13.14
N ALA A 48 -2.87 -7.05 12.25
CA ALA A 48 -2.83 -5.67 11.80
C ALA A 48 -4.26 -5.11 11.80
N THR A 49 -4.45 -3.91 12.36
CA THR A 49 -5.76 -3.24 12.41
C THR A 49 -5.63 -1.79 11.98
N PRO A 50 -5.11 -1.50 10.77
CA PRO A 50 -5.02 -0.14 10.27
C PRO A 50 -6.43 0.45 10.15
N ARG A 51 -6.59 1.72 10.55
CA ARG A 51 -7.86 2.43 10.36
C ARG A 51 -8.01 2.95 8.93
N ASN A 52 -6.90 3.11 8.22
CA ASN A 52 -6.85 3.68 6.88
C ASN A 52 -6.01 2.77 5.97
N LEU A 53 -6.56 2.41 4.81
CA LEU A 53 -5.85 1.71 3.75
C LEU A 53 -5.66 2.64 2.55
N ILE A 54 -4.42 2.78 2.09
CA ILE A 54 -4.08 3.64 0.95
C ILE A 54 -3.75 2.75 -0.24
N ASN A 55 -4.65 2.70 -1.21
CA ASN A 55 -4.45 1.95 -2.44
C ASN A 55 -3.43 2.63 -3.34
N ILE A 56 -2.39 1.89 -3.70
CA ILE A 56 -1.34 2.35 -4.61
C ILE A 56 -1.37 1.64 -5.97
N LYS A 57 -2.24 0.65 -6.18
CA LYS A 57 -2.26 -0.15 -7.44
C LYS A 57 -2.57 0.68 -8.70
N ARG A 58 -3.12 1.88 -8.54
CA ARG A 58 -3.51 2.75 -9.66
C ARG A 58 -2.54 3.90 -9.89
N ILE A 59 -1.51 4.03 -9.05
CA ILE A 59 -0.51 5.07 -9.20
C ILE A 59 0.38 4.67 -10.39
N PRO A 60 0.48 5.50 -11.43
CA PRO A 60 1.40 5.26 -12.54
C PRO A 60 2.84 5.23 -12.00
N ASP A 61 3.75 4.59 -12.73
CA ASP A 61 5.15 4.46 -12.33
C ASP A 61 5.35 3.67 -11.03
N LEU A 62 4.43 2.76 -10.68
CA LEU A 62 4.62 1.73 -9.64
C LEU A 62 4.45 0.29 -10.17
N ASP A 63 4.23 0.14 -11.48
CA ASP A 63 4.01 -1.14 -12.17
C ASP A 63 4.85 -1.19 -13.45
N TYR A 64 6.17 -1.29 -13.28
CA TYR A 64 7.11 -1.34 -14.39
C TYR A 64 8.35 -2.18 -14.04
N ILE A 65 9.10 -2.55 -15.06
CA ILE A 65 10.44 -3.12 -14.96
C ILE A 65 11.36 -2.16 -15.70
N GLN A 66 12.39 -1.66 -15.02
CA GLN A 66 13.41 -0.81 -15.62
C GLN A 66 14.76 -1.49 -15.47
N TYR A 67 15.53 -1.47 -16.56
CA TYR A 67 16.93 -1.87 -16.55
C TYR A 67 17.78 -0.64 -16.27
N ASP A 68 18.71 -0.76 -15.33
CA ASP A 68 19.67 0.29 -15.00
C ASP A 68 21.08 -0.20 -15.36
N GLU A 69 21.71 0.47 -16.33
CA GLU A 69 23.05 0.11 -16.83
C GLU A 69 24.15 0.34 -15.77
N ASP A 70 23.91 1.20 -14.78
CA ASP A 70 24.90 1.53 -13.74
C ASP A 70 24.90 0.51 -12.56
N GLU A 71 23.85 -0.30 -12.42
CA GLU A 71 23.75 -1.38 -11.41
C GLU A 71 23.81 -2.80 -12.02
N GLY A 72 23.96 -2.90 -13.34
CA GLY A 72 24.19 -4.16 -14.05
C GLY A 72 25.56 -4.73 -13.70
N GLY A 73 25.59 -5.73 -12.81
CA GLY A 73 26.80 -6.47 -12.48
C GLY A 73 27.60 -6.84 -13.72
N GLN A 74 28.90 -6.53 -13.68
CA GLN A 74 29.86 -6.89 -14.70
C GLN A 74 29.78 -8.41 -14.97
N GLU A 75 29.41 -8.80 -16.18
CA GLU A 75 29.79 -10.11 -16.75
C GLU A 75 31.14 -9.99 -17.45
#